data_AF-A0A178KGT0-F1
#
_entry.id   AF-A0A178KGT0-F1
#
_cell.length_a   1.000
_cell.length_b   1.000
_cell.length_c   1.000
_cell.angle_alpha   90.00
_cell.angle_beta   90.00
_cell.angle_gamma   90.00
#
_symmetry.space_group_name_H-M   'P 1'
#
loop_
_entity.id
_entity.type
_entity.pdbx_description
1 polymer ?
#
loop_
_entity_poly.entity_id
_entity_poly.type
_entity_poly.pdbx_seq_one_letter_code
_entity_poly.pdbx_strand_id
1 'polypeptide(L)'
;MIVSNQRGFTLIEALLAIVILAIAMAMMITVMFPQARESGEIHYQARSAALANAVLSEVLARSFDENSDHNGGNYRCGDTGSNVITPVPACKTTLGPDSGELDPNGGLIRDVVNDVDDYIGCWADKASDCDGLEPYRGKLNNVVGSDIALDYPHFRLNISVVYDNGLTGGEDIAGKGLHKLVTTTIWASRFGPYEYKAYRSNY
;
A
#
# COMPACT_ATOMS: atom_id res chain seq x y z
N MET A 1 -67.62 29.70 24.33
CA MET A 1 -66.43 29.96 23.50
C MET A 1 -65.35 30.49 24.43
N ILE A 2 -64.36 29.67 24.78
CA ILE A 2 -63.29 30.08 25.70
C ILE A 2 -62.30 30.91 24.87
N VAL A 3 -62.22 32.22 25.15
CA VAL A 3 -61.23 33.11 24.55
C VAL A 3 -59.95 32.98 25.36
N SER A 4 -58.89 32.46 24.75
CA SER A 4 -57.55 32.37 25.35
C SER A 4 -56.88 33.75 25.29
N ASN A 5 -56.45 34.25 26.45
CA ASN A 5 -55.70 35.49 26.57
C ASN A 5 -54.27 35.24 26.05
N GLN A 6 -53.91 35.82 24.89
CA GLN A 6 -52.54 35.73 24.37
C GLN A 6 -51.61 36.59 25.26
N ARG A 7 -50.76 35.93 26.05
CA ARG A 7 -49.70 36.60 26.80
C ARG A 7 -48.55 36.92 25.83
N GLY A 8 -48.23 38.20 25.72
CA GLY A 8 -47.08 38.67 24.95
C GLY A 8 -45.74 38.24 25.55
N PHE A 9 -44.68 38.39 24.77
CA PHE A 9 -43.33 37.97 25.14
C PHE A 9 -42.63 39.02 26.01
N THR A 10 -41.85 38.59 26.99
CA THR A 10 -41.08 39.51 27.85
C THR A 10 -39.71 39.79 27.26
N LEU A 11 -39.13 40.96 27.57
CA LEU A 11 -37.81 41.35 27.06
C LEU A 11 -36.70 40.39 27.52
N ILE A 12 -36.81 39.85 28.74
CA ILE A 12 -35.87 38.87 29.28
C ILE A 12 -35.93 37.54 28.52
N GLU A 13 -37.12 37.13 28.08
CA GLU A 13 -37.33 35.88 27.33
C GLU A 13 -36.72 35.97 25.92
N ALA A 14 -36.80 37.15 25.29
CA ALA A 14 -36.11 37.42 24.02
C ALA A 14 -34.60 37.38 24.15
N LEU A 15 -34.07 37.93 25.24
CA LEU A 15 -32.64 37.92 25.49
C LEU A 15 -32.11 36.50 25.74
N LEU A 16 -32.86 35.69 26.50
CA LEU A 16 -32.50 34.28 26.70
C LEU A 16 -32.56 33.48 25.40
N ALA A 17 -33.59 33.71 24.57
CA ALA A 17 -33.73 33.01 23.29
C ALA A 17 -32.56 33.26 22.33
N ILE A 18 -32.13 34.52 22.18
CA ILE A 18 -30.99 34.85 21.29
C ILE A 18 -29.66 34.28 21.81
N VAL A 19 -29.46 34.24 23.14
CA VAL A 19 -28.24 33.68 23.74
C VAL A 19 -28.19 32.16 23.53
N ILE A 20 -29.30 31.46 23.76
CA ILE A 20 -29.38 30.01 23.54
C ILE A 20 -29.17 29.68 22.06
N LEU A 21 -29.78 30.44 21.15
CA LEU A 21 -29.60 30.26 19.71
C LEU A 21 -28.14 30.49 19.29
N ALA A 22 -27.47 31.51 19.83
CA ALA A 22 -26.07 31.79 19.53
C ALA A 22 -25.14 30.65 19.99
N ILE A 23 -25.38 30.11 21.18
CA ILE A 23 -24.60 28.96 21.70
C ILE A 23 -24.86 27.71 20.83
N ALA A 24 -26.12 27.45 20.46
CA ALA A 24 -26.48 26.32 19.60
C ALA A 24 -25.82 26.41 18.21
N MET A 25 -25.82 27.60 17.59
CA MET A 25 -25.13 27.82 16.32
C MET A 25 -23.61 27.67 16.44
N ALA A 26 -23.00 28.19 17.52
CA ALA A 26 -21.57 28.04 17.75
C ALA A 26 -21.16 26.57 17.86
N MET A 27 -21.91 25.76 18.63
CA MET A 27 -21.68 24.32 18.74
C MET A 27 -21.85 23.59 17.40
N MET A 28 -22.87 23.96 16.62
CA MET A 28 -23.08 23.38 15.29
C MET A 28 -21.90 23.67 14.35
N ILE A 29 -21.40 24.91 14.34
CA ILE A 29 -20.27 25.31 13.50
C ILE A 29 -19.00 24.55 13.90
N THR A 30 -18.73 24.37 15.19
CA THR A 30 -17.51 23.66 15.65
C THR A 30 -17.51 22.18 15.31
N VAL A 31 -18.69 21.53 15.22
CA VAL A 31 -18.79 20.13 14.82
C VAL A 31 -18.75 19.96 13.30
N MET A 32 -19.25 20.94 12.53
CA MET A 32 -19.35 20.84 11.08
C MET A 32 -18.04 21.17 10.36
N PHE A 33 -17.24 22.11 10.86
CA PHE A 33 -15.99 22.54 10.23
C PHE A 33 -14.88 21.47 10.13
N PRO A 34 -14.63 20.58 11.13
CA PRO A 34 -13.57 19.58 11.03
C PRO A 34 -13.82 18.55 9.92
N GLN A 35 -15.08 18.20 9.64
CA GLN A 35 -15.44 17.20 8.61
C GLN A 35 -15.05 17.63 7.19
N ALA A 36 -15.05 18.94 6.91
CA ALA A 36 -14.72 19.45 5.58
C ALA A 36 -13.24 19.27 5.21
N ARG A 37 -12.32 19.23 6.18
CA ARG A 37 -10.87 19.08 5.93
C ARG A 37 -10.47 17.61 5.77
N GLU A 38 -11.08 16.71 6.53
CA GLU A 38 -10.81 15.26 6.47
C GLU A 38 -11.41 14.57 5.23
N SER A 39 -12.42 15.17 4.60
CA SER A 39 -13.11 14.58 3.43
C SER A 39 -12.16 14.27 2.26
N GLY A 40 -11.17 15.13 2.02
CA GLY A 40 -10.19 14.90 0.94
C GLY A 40 -9.24 13.74 1.21
N GLU A 41 -8.82 13.58 2.47
CA GLU A 41 -7.85 12.56 2.89
C GLU A 41 -8.41 11.14 2.76
N ILE A 42 -9.67 10.92 3.13
CA ILE A 42 -10.34 9.62 3.02
C ILE A 42 -10.34 9.12 1.56
N HIS A 43 -10.50 10.01 0.59
CA HIS A 43 -10.42 9.63 -0.83
C HIS A 43 -9.02 9.16 -1.24
N TYR A 44 -7.96 9.82 -0.75
CA TYR A 44 -6.58 9.40 -1.02
C TYR A 44 -6.25 8.07 -0.35
N GLN A 45 -6.68 7.87 0.89
CA GLN A 45 -6.51 6.62 1.63
C GLN A 45 -7.25 5.44 0.97
N ALA A 46 -8.48 5.66 0.50
CA ALA A 46 -9.23 4.62 -0.21
C ALA A 46 -8.55 4.23 -1.53
N ARG A 47 -8.02 5.22 -2.26
CA ARG A 47 -7.26 4.98 -3.50
C ARG A 47 -5.93 4.28 -3.23
N SER A 48 -5.20 4.67 -2.18
CA SER A 48 -3.94 3.99 -1.81
C SER A 48 -4.19 2.54 -1.43
N ALA A 49 -5.28 2.24 -0.71
CA ALA A 49 -5.65 0.87 -0.37
C ALA A 49 -5.99 0.04 -1.62
N ALA A 50 -6.72 0.62 -2.59
CA ALA A 50 -7.01 -0.05 -3.85
C ALA A 50 -5.74 -0.34 -4.66
N LEU A 51 -4.81 0.63 -4.74
CA LEU A 51 -3.52 0.44 -5.40
C LEU A 51 -2.67 -0.63 -4.70
N ALA A 52 -2.59 -0.58 -3.36
CA ALA A 52 -1.88 -1.57 -2.56
C ALA A 52 -2.42 -2.99 -2.80
N ASN A 53 -3.75 -3.16 -2.80
CA ASN A 53 -4.35 -4.47 -3.04
C ASN A 53 -4.04 -4.99 -4.44
N ALA A 54 -4.06 -4.13 -5.46
CA ALA A 54 -3.72 -4.51 -6.83
C ALA A 54 -2.25 -4.95 -6.94
N VAL A 55 -1.33 -4.15 -6.40
CA VAL A 55 0.12 -4.42 -6.39
C VAL A 55 0.44 -5.66 -5.59
N LEU A 56 -0.07 -5.77 -4.36
CA LEU A 56 0.16 -6.95 -3.51
C LEU A 56 -0.39 -8.21 -4.15
N SER A 57 -1.55 -8.13 -4.81
CA SER A 57 -2.10 -9.29 -5.53
C SER A 57 -1.20 -9.71 -6.69
N GLU A 58 -0.61 -8.76 -7.41
CA GLU A 58 0.36 -9.05 -8.48
C GLU A 58 1.65 -9.68 -7.91
N VAL A 59 2.26 -9.04 -6.93
CA VAL A 59 3.52 -9.47 -6.31
C VAL A 59 3.37 -10.85 -5.67
N LEU A 60 2.32 -11.06 -4.87
CA LEU A 60 2.10 -12.32 -4.14
C LEU A 60 1.65 -13.48 -5.05
N ALA A 61 1.23 -13.19 -6.28
CA ALA A 61 0.93 -14.22 -7.28
C ALA A 61 2.19 -14.80 -7.91
N ARG A 62 3.37 -14.19 -7.71
CA ARG A 62 4.66 -14.71 -8.19
C ARG A 62 5.23 -15.79 -7.27
N SER A 63 6.20 -16.53 -7.78
CA SER A 63 6.90 -17.56 -7.02
C SER A 63 7.62 -16.96 -5.81
N PHE A 64 7.94 -17.81 -4.84
CA PHE A 64 8.66 -17.35 -3.66
C PHE A 64 10.09 -16.90 -3.99
N ASP A 65 10.76 -17.60 -4.90
CA ASP A 65 12.17 -17.42 -5.29
C ASP A 65 12.32 -17.94 -6.73
N GLU A 66 13.26 -17.41 -7.49
CA GLU A 66 13.53 -17.84 -8.88
C GLU A 66 13.96 -19.30 -8.96
N ASN A 67 14.50 -19.85 -7.87
CA ASN A 67 14.84 -21.27 -7.77
C ASN A 67 13.69 -22.15 -7.31
N SER A 68 12.48 -21.62 -7.15
CA SER A 68 11.29 -22.40 -6.83
C SER A 68 10.59 -22.89 -8.10
N ASP A 69 9.81 -23.97 -7.98
CA ASP A 69 9.01 -24.43 -9.12
C ASP A 69 7.80 -23.51 -9.38
N HIS A 70 7.88 -22.74 -10.46
CA HIS A 70 6.85 -21.80 -10.91
C HIS A 70 5.59 -22.49 -11.44
N ASN A 71 5.68 -23.77 -11.80
CA ASN A 71 4.63 -24.48 -12.56
C ASN A 71 3.78 -25.42 -11.71
N GLY A 72 3.95 -25.46 -10.39
CA GLY A 72 3.08 -26.28 -9.54
C GLY A 72 3.66 -26.78 -8.23
N GLY A 73 4.72 -26.15 -7.70
CA GLY A 73 5.23 -26.43 -6.36
C GLY A 73 5.73 -27.86 -6.19
N ASN A 74 6.31 -28.47 -7.25
CA ASN A 74 6.94 -29.77 -7.10
C ASN A 74 8.02 -29.67 -6.01
N TYR A 75 8.94 -28.70 -6.14
CA TYR A 75 9.95 -28.36 -5.12
C TYR A 75 9.88 -26.90 -4.69
N ARG A 76 10.35 -26.69 -3.47
CA ARG A 76 10.67 -25.39 -2.89
C ARG A 76 12.17 -25.14 -3.02
N CYS A 77 12.58 -23.89 -3.17
CA CYS A 77 13.99 -23.57 -3.04
C CYS A 77 14.49 -24.00 -1.63
N GLY A 78 15.70 -24.56 -1.57
CA GLY A 78 16.30 -25.02 -0.31
C GLY A 78 15.66 -26.27 0.31
N ASP A 79 14.76 -26.96 -0.39
CA ASP A 79 14.22 -28.24 0.09
C ASP A 79 15.32 -29.31 0.15
N THR A 80 15.24 -30.19 1.14
CA THR A 80 16.16 -31.33 1.35
C THR A 80 15.48 -32.68 1.08
N GLY A 81 14.22 -32.67 0.66
CA GLY A 81 13.44 -33.86 0.33
C GLY A 81 13.96 -34.65 -0.88
N SER A 82 14.05 -35.98 -0.73
CA SER A 82 14.66 -36.89 -1.71
C SER A 82 13.84 -37.16 -2.99
N ASN A 83 12.63 -36.61 -3.13
CA ASN A 83 11.65 -37.05 -4.14
C ASN A 83 11.35 -36.03 -5.24
N VAL A 84 12.11 -34.95 -5.34
CA VAL A 84 11.62 -33.77 -6.05
C VAL A 84 12.50 -33.27 -7.21
N ILE A 85 13.82 -33.25 -7.04
CA ILE A 85 14.88 -33.10 -8.07
C ILE A 85 16.20 -33.15 -7.27
N THR A 86 17.28 -33.72 -7.79
CA THR A 86 18.58 -33.73 -7.10
C THR A 86 19.70 -33.24 -8.02
N PRO A 87 20.45 -32.19 -7.63
CA PRO A 87 20.29 -31.37 -6.42
C PRO A 87 19.14 -30.34 -6.52
N VAL A 88 18.42 -30.11 -5.43
CA VAL A 88 17.50 -28.96 -5.30
C VAL A 88 18.32 -27.68 -5.15
N PRO A 89 18.06 -26.62 -5.93
CA PRO A 89 18.80 -25.38 -5.75
C PRO A 89 18.41 -24.68 -4.43
N ALA A 90 19.39 -24.03 -3.79
CA ALA A 90 19.13 -23.23 -2.59
C ALA A 90 18.37 -21.94 -2.95
N CYS A 91 17.58 -21.40 -2.01
CA CYS A 91 16.97 -20.09 -2.20
C CYS A 91 18.03 -19.00 -2.37
N LYS A 92 17.74 -18.01 -3.20
CA LYS A 92 18.60 -16.84 -3.38
C LYS A 92 18.67 -16.05 -2.08
N THR A 93 19.89 -15.66 -1.73
CA THR A 93 20.14 -14.93 -0.48
C THR A 93 20.23 -13.42 -0.67
N THR A 94 20.36 -12.98 -1.92
CA THR A 94 20.36 -11.59 -2.35
C THR A 94 19.01 -11.31 -2.97
N LEU A 95 18.27 -10.37 -2.40
CA LEU A 95 16.93 -10.04 -2.87
C LEU A 95 16.98 -8.95 -3.94
N GLY A 96 16.07 -9.03 -4.90
CA GLY A 96 15.91 -8.06 -5.97
C GLY A 96 15.99 -8.68 -7.36
N PRO A 97 15.74 -7.88 -8.41
CA PRO A 97 15.76 -8.33 -9.80
C PRO A 97 17.01 -9.08 -10.21
N ASP A 98 16.78 -10.13 -10.97
CA ASP A 98 17.79 -10.97 -11.53
C ASP A 98 18.31 -10.52 -12.89
N SER A 99 19.41 -11.16 -13.29
CA SER A 99 20.06 -10.86 -14.56
C SER A 99 19.12 -11.11 -15.73
N GLY A 100 18.74 -10.04 -16.43
CA GLY A 100 17.86 -10.08 -17.59
C GLY A 100 16.44 -9.59 -17.30
N GLU A 101 16.12 -9.26 -16.06
CA GLU A 101 14.81 -8.74 -15.67
C GLU A 101 14.73 -7.21 -15.68
N LEU A 102 15.87 -6.56 -15.86
CA LEU A 102 15.97 -5.12 -16.01
C LEU A 102 16.24 -4.75 -17.47
N ASP A 103 15.58 -3.68 -17.90
CA ASP A 103 15.88 -3.01 -19.16
C ASP A 103 17.23 -2.26 -19.08
N PRO A 104 17.78 -1.77 -20.21
CA PRO A 104 19.04 -1.02 -20.21
C PRO A 104 19.04 0.27 -19.39
N ASN A 105 17.86 0.76 -18.98
CA ASN A 105 17.68 1.95 -18.15
C ASN A 105 17.42 1.60 -16.68
N GLY A 106 17.45 0.32 -16.29
CA GLY A 106 17.20 -0.16 -14.93
C GLY A 106 15.72 -0.33 -14.56
N GLY A 107 14.81 -0.14 -15.52
CA GLY A 107 13.38 -0.40 -15.36
C GLY A 107 13.09 -1.90 -15.37
N LEU A 108 12.10 -2.34 -14.59
CA LEU A 108 11.75 -3.75 -14.48
C LEU A 108 10.89 -4.20 -15.68
N ILE A 109 11.27 -5.31 -16.31
CA ILE A 109 10.57 -5.89 -17.44
C ILE A 109 9.53 -6.90 -16.91
N ARG A 110 8.26 -6.50 -16.86
CA ARG A 110 7.19 -7.30 -16.23
C ARG A 110 6.93 -8.69 -16.83
N ASP A 111 7.38 -8.94 -18.06
CA ASP A 111 7.16 -10.22 -18.75
C ASP A 111 8.16 -11.31 -18.33
N VAL A 112 9.28 -10.93 -17.71
CA VAL A 112 10.36 -11.85 -17.34
C VAL A 112 10.56 -11.99 -15.83
N VAL A 113 9.97 -11.09 -15.04
CA VAL A 113 9.94 -11.24 -13.57
C VAL A 113 9.20 -12.51 -13.19
N ASN A 114 9.78 -13.25 -12.27
CA ASN A 114 9.38 -14.61 -12.00
C ASN A 114 9.08 -14.83 -10.51
N ASP A 115 9.61 -13.98 -9.61
CA ASP A 115 9.40 -14.10 -8.18
C ASP A 115 8.94 -12.80 -7.50
N VAL A 116 8.86 -12.83 -6.17
CA VAL A 116 8.33 -11.75 -5.34
C VAL A 116 9.32 -10.59 -5.17
N ASP A 117 10.62 -10.84 -5.08
CA ASP A 117 11.61 -9.82 -4.78
C ASP A 117 12.10 -9.05 -6.00
N ASP A 118 11.82 -9.50 -7.21
CA ASP A 118 12.00 -8.71 -8.44
C ASP A 118 11.31 -7.34 -8.38
N TYR A 119 10.25 -7.21 -7.57
CA TYR A 119 9.48 -5.98 -7.49
C TYR A 119 10.11 -4.92 -6.59
N ILE A 120 11.23 -5.22 -5.91
CA ILE A 120 11.91 -4.30 -4.98
C ILE A 120 12.35 -3.02 -5.69
N GLY A 121 11.92 -1.89 -5.13
CA GLY A 121 12.32 -0.55 -5.54
C GLY A 121 11.17 0.44 -5.57
N CYS A 122 11.45 1.61 -6.12
CA CYS A 122 10.51 2.71 -6.23
C CYS A 122 9.84 2.79 -7.61
N TRP A 123 8.54 3.04 -7.59
CA TRP A 123 7.64 3.10 -8.73
C TRP A 123 6.91 4.44 -8.73
N ALA A 124 7.16 5.25 -9.76
CA ALA A 124 6.60 6.59 -9.90
C ALA A 124 6.64 7.04 -11.37
N ASP A 125 5.93 8.12 -11.71
CA ASP A 125 5.96 8.65 -13.09
C ASP A 125 7.38 9.01 -13.54
N LYS A 126 8.22 9.52 -12.62
CA LYS A 126 9.63 9.86 -12.87
C LYS A 126 10.52 9.41 -11.72
N ALA A 127 11.78 9.10 -12.03
CA ALA A 127 12.79 8.77 -11.00
C ALA A 127 12.97 9.89 -9.96
N SER A 128 12.82 11.16 -10.34
CA SER A 128 12.87 12.29 -9.41
C SER A 128 11.79 12.27 -8.33
N ASP A 129 10.66 11.61 -8.58
CA ASP A 129 9.53 11.55 -7.66
C ASP A 129 9.76 10.54 -6.52
N CYS A 130 10.78 9.69 -6.66
CA CYS A 130 11.19 8.71 -5.66
C CYS A 130 11.94 9.31 -4.47
N ASP A 131 12.28 10.60 -4.49
CA ASP A 131 12.77 11.34 -3.29
C ASP A 131 13.96 10.65 -2.61
N GLY A 132 14.90 10.17 -3.43
CA GLY A 132 16.11 9.47 -2.99
C GLY A 132 15.94 7.98 -2.70
N LEU A 133 14.74 7.41 -2.88
CA LEU A 133 14.53 5.96 -2.86
C LEU A 133 15.05 5.35 -4.17
N GLU A 134 16.06 4.51 -4.04
CA GLU A 134 16.63 3.73 -5.13
C GLU A 134 16.39 2.24 -4.87
N PRO A 135 16.27 1.42 -5.93
CA PRO A 135 16.31 1.79 -7.35
C PRO A 135 14.94 2.23 -7.90
N TYR A 136 14.94 3.16 -8.85
CA TYR A 136 13.76 3.44 -9.67
C TYR A 136 13.48 2.27 -10.63
N ARG A 137 12.26 1.72 -10.60
CA ARG A 137 11.85 0.54 -11.39
C ARG A 137 10.93 0.85 -12.57
N GLY A 138 10.48 2.09 -12.69
CA GLY A 138 9.61 2.53 -13.76
C GLY A 138 8.30 3.14 -13.26
N LYS A 139 7.37 3.31 -14.19
CA LYS A 139 6.06 3.91 -13.97
C LYS A 139 5.09 2.97 -13.26
N LEU A 140 4.07 3.56 -12.65
CA LEU A 140 2.91 2.82 -12.17
C LEU A 140 2.14 2.31 -13.39
N ASN A 141 2.12 0.99 -13.55
CA ASN A 141 1.35 0.30 -14.57
C ASN A 141 0.34 -0.63 -13.90
N ASN A 142 -0.77 -0.93 -14.58
CA ASN A 142 -1.67 -1.98 -14.15
C ASN A 142 -1.10 -3.38 -14.47
N VAL A 143 -1.81 -4.43 -14.04
CA VAL A 143 -1.43 -5.85 -14.24
C VAL A 143 -1.27 -6.23 -15.72
N VAL A 144 -1.89 -5.49 -16.65
CA VAL A 144 -1.77 -5.68 -18.10
C VAL A 144 -0.76 -4.73 -18.75
N GLY A 145 0.07 -4.04 -17.96
CA GLY A 145 1.17 -3.19 -18.44
C GLY A 145 0.75 -1.81 -18.98
N SER A 146 -0.52 -1.42 -18.83
CA SER A 146 -0.97 -0.07 -19.22
C SER A 146 -0.58 0.96 -18.16
N ASP A 147 -0.12 2.14 -18.60
CA ASP A 147 0.24 3.27 -17.74
C ASP A 147 -1.01 3.76 -16.97
N ILE A 148 -0.92 3.79 -15.64
CA ILE A 148 -1.98 4.27 -14.73
C ILE A 148 -1.57 5.54 -13.97
N ALA A 149 -0.48 6.20 -14.37
CA ALA A 149 -0.01 7.43 -13.73
C ALA A 149 -1.06 8.55 -13.77
N LEU A 150 -1.94 8.56 -14.78
CA LEU A 150 -3.05 9.52 -14.87
C LEU A 150 -4.19 9.23 -13.88
N ASP A 151 -4.42 7.97 -13.53
CA ASP A 151 -5.44 7.58 -12.54
C ASP A 151 -4.96 7.83 -11.11
N TYR A 152 -3.63 7.78 -10.91
CA TYR A 152 -2.94 7.98 -9.64
C TYR A 152 -1.89 9.11 -9.73
N PRO A 153 -2.30 10.36 -10.02
CA PRO A 153 -1.36 11.47 -10.13
C PRO A 153 -0.71 11.77 -8.78
N HIS A 154 0.61 11.94 -8.78
CA HIS A 154 1.42 12.18 -7.58
C HIS A 154 1.38 11.04 -6.56
N PHE A 155 1.03 9.83 -6.98
CA PHE A 155 1.29 8.65 -6.18
C PHE A 155 2.69 8.14 -6.50
N ARG A 156 3.39 7.72 -5.46
CA ARG A 156 4.60 6.90 -5.58
C ARG A 156 4.44 5.68 -4.70
N LEU A 157 5.03 4.58 -5.15
CA LEU A 157 4.99 3.29 -4.51
C LEU A 157 6.44 2.85 -4.26
N ASN A 158 6.73 2.38 -3.06
CA ASN A 158 7.98 1.70 -2.76
C ASN A 158 7.66 0.29 -2.29
N ILE A 159 8.31 -0.70 -2.90
CA ILE A 159 8.21 -2.10 -2.51
C ILE A 159 9.54 -2.50 -1.89
N SER A 160 9.49 -3.00 -0.67
CA SER A 160 10.61 -3.62 0.02
C SER A 160 10.23 -5.06 0.35
N VAL A 161 11.14 -5.99 0.09
CA VAL A 161 10.99 -7.39 0.45
C VAL A 161 12.18 -7.78 1.29
N VAL A 162 11.92 -8.43 2.43
CA VAL A 162 12.94 -8.94 3.35
C VAL A 162 12.59 -10.35 3.76
N TYR A 163 13.59 -11.16 4.10
CA TYR A 163 13.33 -12.43 4.78
C TYR A 163 12.87 -12.15 6.22
N ASP A 164 11.79 -12.78 6.66
CA ASP A 164 11.26 -12.69 8.02
C ASP A 164 10.73 -14.06 8.45
N ASN A 165 11.66 -15.00 8.64
CA ASN A 165 11.33 -16.36 9.03
C ASN A 165 10.62 -16.43 10.39
N GLY A 166 10.90 -15.49 11.29
CA GLY A 166 10.25 -15.36 12.59
C GLY A 166 8.84 -14.75 12.56
N LEU A 167 8.37 -14.26 11.42
CA LEU A 167 7.09 -13.54 11.25
C LEU A 167 6.95 -12.36 12.24
N THR A 168 8.05 -11.67 12.49
CA THR A 168 8.16 -10.59 13.49
C THR A 168 7.70 -9.23 12.95
N GLY A 169 7.48 -9.12 11.65
CA GLY A 169 7.15 -7.87 10.97
C GLY A 169 8.38 -7.05 10.55
N GLY A 170 9.56 -7.68 10.54
CA GLY A 170 10.86 -7.07 10.23
C GLY A 170 11.88 -8.10 9.74
N GLU A 171 13.03 -7.64 9.24
CA GLU A 171 14.06 -8.52 8.67
C GLU A 171 14.64 -9.48 9.73
N ASP A 172 14.64 -10.77 9.41
CA ASP A 172 15.31 -11.82 10.18
C ASP A 172 16.54 -12.31 9.43
N ILE A 173 17.72 -12.00 9.96
CA ILE A 173 19.01 -12.37 9.38
C ILE A 173 19.33 -13.85 9.65
N ALA A 174 18.69 -14.45 10.67
CA ALA A 174 18.93 -15.80 11.13
C ALA A 174 17.93 -16.81 10.54
N GLY A 175 17.85 -16.84 9.22
CA GLY A 175 17.02 -17.80 8.51
C GLY A 175 16.54 -17.22 7.20
N LYS A 176 17.09 -17.70 6.08
CA LYS A 176 16.61 -17.38 4.74
C LYS A 176 15.83 -18.58 4.21
N GLY A 177 14.69 -18.34 3.55
CA GLY A 177 14.01 -19.36 2.75
C GLY A 177 12.71 -19.94 3.30
N LEU A 178 12.10 -19.41 4.36
CA LEU A 178 10.75 -19.83 4.77
C LEU A 178 9.69 -18.76 4.48
N HIS A 179 9.96 -17.52 4.87
CA HIS A 179 9.00 -16.43 4.73
C HIS A 179 9.69 -15.15 4.26
N LYS A 180 9.08 -14.50 3.26
CA LYS A 180 9.42 -13.16 2.77
C LYS A 180 8.31 -12.21 3.20
N LEU A 181 8.67 -11.10 3.83
CA LEU A 181 7.79 -10.00 4.19
C LEU A 181 7.84 -8.95 3.07
N VAL A 182 6.72 -8.78 2.37
CA VAL A 182 6.52 -7.74 1.36
C VAL A 182 5.90 -6.52 2.03
N THR A 183 6.65 -5.42 2.06
CA THR A 183 6.19 -4.12 2.56
C THR A 183 6.01 -3.17 1.39
N THR A 184 4.77 -2.73 1.19
CA THR A 184 4.37 -1.78 0.17
C THR A 184 4.05 -0.45 0.86
N THR A 185 4.84 0.58 0.58
CA THR A 185 4.63 1.94 1.09
C THR A 185 4.15 2.82 -0.06
N ILE A 186 2.98 3.43 0.09
CA ILE A 186 2.37 4.30 -0.92
C ILE A 186 2.31 5.72 -0.37
N TRP A 187 2.89 6.68 -1.07
CA TRP A 187 2.71 8.09 -0.75
C TRP A 187 1.65 8.67 -1.66
N ALA A 188 0.53 9.09 -1.06
CA ALA A 188 -0.58 9.70 -1.79
C ALA A 188 -0.42 11.23 -1.76
N SER A 189 0.47 11.75 -2.61
CA SER A 189 0.84 13.18 -2.62
C SER A 189 1.31 13.64 -1.22
N ARG A 190 0.61 14.60 -0.62
CA ARG A 190 0.88 15.14 0.74
C ARG A 190 0.17 14.38 1.86
N PHE A 191 -0.72 13.44 1.53
CA PHE A 191 -1.53 12.71 2.51
C PHE A 191 -0.85 11.37 2.80
N GLY A 192 0.16 11.45 3.67
CA GLY A 192 0.85 10.30 4.26
C GLY A 192 1.77 9.50 3.32
N PRO A 193 2.69 8.71 3.90
CA PRO A 193 2.87 7.33 3.51
C PRO A 193 1.79 6.44 4.16
N TYR A 194 1.19 5.56 3.38
CA TYR A 194 0.38 4.43 3.85
C TYR A 194 1.17 3.15 3.65
N GLU A 195 1.36 2.39 4.71
CA GLU A 195 2.14 1.14 4.69
C GLU A 195 1.20 -0.08 4.74
N TYR A 196 1.47 -1.04 3.87
CA TYR A 196 0.77 -2.31 3.78
C TYR A 196 1.79 -3.43 3.79
N LYS A 197 1.53 -4.46 4.61
CA LYS A 197 2.43 -5.61 4.78
C LYS A 197 1.71 -6.89 4.40
N ALA A 198 2.41 -7.78 3.70
CA ALA A 198 1.95 -9.12 3.39
C ALA A 198 3.10 -10.12 3.44
N TYR A 199 2.79 -11.38 3.73
CA TYR A 199 3.79 -12.45 3.73
C TYR A 199 3.64 -13.34 2.50
N ARG A 200 4.77 -13.66 1.87
CA ARG A 200 4.90 -14.76 0.94
C ARG A 200 5.68 -15.87 1.63
N SER A 201 5.09 -17.06 1.74
CA SER A 201 5.75 -18.23 2.32
C SER A 201 6.27 -19.14 1.21
N ASN A 202 7.36 -19.86 1.50
CA ASN A 202 7.93 -20.87 0.62
C ASN A 202 7.14 -22.18 0.76
N TYR A 203 6.13 -22.40 -0.08
CA TYR A 203 5.26 -23.59 -0.03
C TYR A 203 5.08 -24.27 -1.38
#